data_AF-A0A9D8VGM6-F1
#
_entry.id   AF-A0A9D8VGM6-F1
#
_cell.length_a   1.000
_cell.length_b   1.000
_cell.length_c   1.000
_cell.angle_alpha   90.00
_cell.angle_beta   90.00
_cell.angle_gamma   90.00
#
_symmetry.space_group_name_H-M   'P 1'
#
loop_
_entity.id
_entity.type
_entity.pdbx_description
1 polymer ?
#
loop_
_entity_poly.entity_id
_entity_poly.type
_entity_poly.pdbx_seq_one_letter_code
_entity_poly.pdbx_strand_id
1 'polypeptide(L)'
;MADKPHAFRGDDIDIFWDGRLCIHVEECVRARGDLFEAGRKPWAKPESAESLEEVTSVCQRCPTGALTYQRKDGGPAETAPAVNTVVVSHDGPLYLSGDLKIDGAADNMEGVAFRAALCRCGASSRKPFCDGSHEKAGFRDSGAVGNPDPGNSEQGGALAIDRAENGPLLVNGNFRIVTGHGRVAWSGTKAALCRCGQSSNKPFCDGTHRRAGFEAE
;
A
#
# COMPACT_ATOMS: atom_id res chain seq x y z
N MET A 1 15.28 -3.28 -11.36
CA MET A 1 14.46 -4.30 -10.67
C MET A 1 13.83 -5.20 -11.71
N ALA A 2 13.44 -6.43 -11.35
CA ALA A 2 12.72 -7.29 -12.27
C ALA A 2 11.37 -6.65 -12.64
N ASP A 3 10.98 -6.77 -13.90
CA ASP A 3 9.71 -6.23 -14.43
C ASP A 3 8.49 -7.12 -14.10
N LYS A 4 8.73 -8.19 -13.34
CA LYS A 4 7.71 -9.16 -12.95
C LYS A 4 7.92 -9.66 -11.52
N PRO A 5 6.85 -10.09 -10.84
CA PRO A 5 6.97 -10.76 -9.55
C PRO A 5 7.84 -12.02 -9.63
N HIS A 6 8.61 -12.26 -8.56
CA HIS A 6 9.36 -13.50 -8.36
C HIS A 6 8.47 -14.54 -7.68
N ALA A 7 8.44 -15.77 -8.20
CA ALA A 7 7.62 -16.85 -7.66
C ALA A 7 8.46 -17.81 -6.80
N PHE A 8 8.01 -18.09 -5.59
CA PHE A 8 8.46 -19.18 -4.74
C PHE A 8 7.43 -20.30 -4.83
N ARG A 9 7.82 -21.39 -5.49
CA ARG A 9 6.91 -22.49 -5.78
C ARG A 9 6.82 -23.45 -4.58
N GLY A 10 5.61 -23.81 -4.20
CA GLY A 10 5.31 -24.90 -3.26
C GLY A 10 4.44 -25.97 -3.92
N ASP A 11 4.13 -27.04 -3.22
CA ASP A 11 3.30 -28.14 -3.69
C ASP A 11 1.82 -27.73 -3.73
N ASP A 12 1.34 -27.11 -2.65
CA ASP A 12 -0.07 -26.70 -2.48
C ASP A 12 -0.31 -25.19 -2.68
N ILE A 13 0.74 -24.38 -2.59
CA ILE A 13 0.64 -22.92 -2.71
C ILE A 13 1.92 -22.30 -3.26
N ASP A 14 1.76 -21.36 -4.19
CA ASP A 14 2.84 -20.51 -4.67
C ASP A 14 2.77 -19.14 -3.99
N ILE A 15 3.93 -18.58 -3.63
CA ILE A 15 4.06 -17.22 -3.11
C ILE A 15 4.71 -16.36 -4.19
N PHE A 16 4.20 -15.15 -4.41
CA PHE A 16 4.78 -14.19 -5.33
C PHE A 16 5.27 -12.96 -4.59
N TRP A 17 6.46 -12.48 -4.96
CA TRP A 17 7.06 -11.26 -4.44
C TRP A 17 7.33 -10.25 -5.54
N ASP A 18 6.68 -9.09 -5.44
CA ASP A 18 6.92 -7.96 -6.33
C ASP A 18 7.89 -6.94 -5.69
N GLY A 19 9.15 -7.01 -6.12
CA GLY A 19 10.19 -6.08 -5.67
C GLY A 19 9.91 -4.62 -6.03
N ARG A 20 9.05 -4.34 -7.02
CA ARG A 20 8.66 -2.97 -7.40
C ARG A 20 7.89 -2.27 -6.28
N LEU A 21 7.14 -3.04 -5.48
CA LEU A 21 6.25 -2.58 -4.41
C LEU A 21 6.86 -2.74 -2.99
N CYS A 22 7.84 -3.62 -2.83
CA CYS A 22 8.42 -3.89 -1.52
C CYS A 22 9.32 -2.72 -1.05
N ILE A 23 8.94 -2.09 0.06
CA ILE A 23 9.74 -1.07 0.76
C ILE A 23 10.41 -1.62 2.04
N HIS A 24 10.45 -2.95 2.19
CA HIS A 24 11.08 -3.63 3.32
C HIS A 24 10.55 -3.22 4.71
N VAL A 25 9.22 -3.20 4.88
CA VAL A 25 8.59 -3.00 6.21
C VAL A 25 8.74 -4.17 7.18
N GLU A 26 9.36 -5.27 6.73
CA GLU A 26 9.70 -6.47 7.50
C GLU A 26 8.52 -7.27 8.08
N GLU A 27 7.27 -6.94 7.77
CA GLU A 27 6.10 -7.65 8.29
C GLU A 27 6.11 -9.16 7.99
N CYS A 28 6.63 -9.56 6.82
CA CYS A 28 6.75 -10.97 6.44
C CYS A 28 7.75 -11.75 7.29
N VAL A 29 8.93 -11.18 7.58
CA VAL A 29 9.99 -11.85 8.35
C VAL A 29 9.75 -11.79 9.87
N ARG A 30 8.73 -11.05 10.31
CA ARG A 30 8.24 -11.07 11.70
C ARG A 30 7.26 -12.22 11.97
N ALA A 31 6.81 -12.93 10.93
CA ALA A 31 6.05 -14.16 11.12
C ALA A 31 6.86 -15.18 11.92
N ARG A 32 6.18 -15.99 12.72
CA ARG A 32 6.84 -17.11 13.41
C ARG A 32 7.15 -18.21 12.38
N GLY A 33 8.19 -18.99 12.65
CA GLY A 33 8.58 -20.12 11.81
C GLY A 33 9.47 -19.72 10.64
N ASP A 34 9.66 -20.67 9.73
CA ASP A 34 10.68 -20.58 8.68
C ASP A 34 10.09 -20.14 7.34
N LEU A 35 8.82 -19.73 7.27
CA LEU A 35 8.15 -19.33 6.02
C LEU A 35 8.91 -18.20 5.30
N PHE A 36 9.35 -17.18 6.03
CA PHE A 36 10.15 -16.08 5.53
C PHE A 36 11.37 -15.81 6.43
N GLU A 37 12.57 -15.99 5.89
CA GLU A 37 13.82 -15.84 6.64
C GLU A 37 14.78 -14.88 5.92
N ALA A 38 15.04 -13.74 6.55
CA ALA A 38 15.96 -12.74 6.02
C ALA A 38 17.37 -13.31 5.86
N GLY A 39 17.99 -13.12 4.70
CA GLY A 39 19.34 -13.61 4.39
C GLY A 39 19.40 -15.04 3.84
N ARG A 40 18.32 -15.81 3.93
CA ARG A 40 18.24 -17.16 3.34
C ARG A 40 18.00 -17.11 1.82
N LYS A 41 18.40 -18.17 1.10
CA LYS A 41 18.12 -18.37 -0.34
C LYS A 41 17.51 -19.76 -0.60
N PRO A 42 16.26 -19.85 -1.09
CA PRO A 42 15.28 -18.76 -1.16
C PRO A 42 14.89 -18.25 0.23
N TRP A 43 14.56 -16.95 0.33
CA TRP A 43 14.16 -16.35 1.60
C TRP A 43 12.74 -16.76 1.99
N ALA A 44 11.86 -17.01 1.02
CA ALA A 44 10.54 -17.59 1.24
C ALA A 44 10.52 -19.10 0.93
N LYS A 45 9.84 -19.89 1.77
CA LYS A 45 9.63 -21.34 1.60
C LYS A 45 8.19 -21.71 1.95
N PRO A 46 7.30 -21.89 0.96
CA PRO A 46 5.90 -22.28 1.22
C PRO A 46 5.77 -23.53 2.10
N GLU A 47 6.60 -24.55 1.84
CA GLU A 47 6.59 -25.85 2.54
C GLU A 47 6.96 -25.80 4.03
N SER A 48 7.52 -24.69 4.52
CA SER A 48 7.87 -24.58 5.94
C SER A 48 6.75 -23.99 6.79
N ALA A 49 5.63 -23.59 6.19
CA ALA A 49 4.45 -23.18 6.94
C ALA A 49 3.73 -24.40 7.53
N GLU A 50 3.13 -24.23 8.71
CA GLU A 50 2.32 -25.26 9.38
C GLU A 50 0.98 -25.48 8.66
N SER A 51 0.51 -24.50 7.90
CA SER A 51 -0.76 -24.55 7.15
C SER A 51 -0.77 -23.56 5.98
N LEU A 52 -1.69 -23.77 5.04
CA LEU A 52 -1.94 -22.81 3.96
C LEU A 52 -2.47 -21.48 4.50
N GLU A 53 -3.24 -21.53 5.59
CA GLU A 53 -3.80 -20.36 6.28
C GLU A 53 -2.71 -19.48 6.89
N GLU A 54 -1.62 -20.08 7.37
CA GLU A 54 -0.44 -19.32 7.79
C GLU A 54 0.17 -18.56 6.59
N VAL A 55 0.38 -19.24 5.46
CA VAL A 55 0.96 -18.62 4.26
C VAL A 55 0.09 -17.46 3.78
N THR A 56 -1.22 -17.68 3.63
CA THR A 56 -2.14 -16.64 3.16
C THR A 56 -2.20 -15.48 4.14
N SER A 57 -2.30 -15.75 5.45
CA SER A 57 -2.31 -14.71 6.49
C SER A 57 -1.04 -13.85 6.43
N VAL A 58 0.14 -14.47 6.38
CA VAL A 58 1.41 -13.74 6.37
C VAL A 58 1.56 -12.91 5.09
N CYS A 59 1.19 -13.46 3.93
CA CYS A 59 1.19 -12.70 2.67
C CYS A 59 0.22 -11.50 2.76
N GLN A 60 -0.99 -11.70 3.32
CA GLN A 60 -2.01 -10.66 3.48
C GLN A 60 -1.64 -9.56 4.50
N ARG A 61 -0.66 -9.79 5.39
CA ARG A 61 -0.14 -8.73 6.27
C ARG A 61 0.79 -7.75 5.58
N CYS A 62 1.35 -8.09 4.41
CA CYS A 62 2.22 -7.18 3.64
C CYS A 62 1.48 -5.88 3.20
N PRO A 63 1.72 -4.73 3.82
CA PRO A 63 0.87 -3.54 3.62
C PRO A 63 1.08 -2.87 2.26
N THR A 64 2.09 -3.28 1.50
CA THR A 64 2.43 -2.71 0.19
C THR A 64 1.80 -3.47 -0.99
N GLY A 65 1.16 -4.61 -0.74
CA GLY A 65 0.74 -5.53 -1.81
C GLY A 65 1.90 -6.26 -2.50
N ALA A 66 3.13 -6.16 -1.97
CA ALA A 66 4.30 -6.80 -2.56
C ALA A 66 4.32 -8.32 -2.42
N LEU A 67 3.49 -8.90 -1.55
CA LEU A 67 3.33 -10.35 -1.41
C LEU A 67 1.90 -10.75 -1.76
N THR A 68 1.80 -11.68 -2.70
CA THR A 68 0.56 -12.38 -3.05
C THR A 68 0.79 -13.89 -3.05
N TYR A 69 -0.27 -14.66 -3.22
CA TYR A 69 -0.20 -16.11 -3.26
C TYR A 69 -1.21 -16.67 -4.26
N GLN A 70 -0.95 -17.90 -4.71
CA GLN A 70 -1.90 -18.69 -5.48
C GLN A 70 -2.02 -20.08 -4.87
N ARG A 71 -3.20 -20.39 -4.34
CA ARG A 71 -3.55 -21.72 -3.84
C ARG A 71 -3.79 -22.69 -4.99
N LYS A 72 -3.30 -23.92 -4.86
CA LYS A 72 -3.48 -25.01 -5.83
C LYS A 72 -4.55 -26.01 -5.41
N ASP A 73 -4.96 -25.95 -4.14
CA ASP A 73 -6.04 -26.75 -3.57
C ASP A 73 -7.45 -26.20 -3.87
N GLY A 74 -7.55 -25.09 -4.62
CA GLY A 74 -8.81 -24.42 -4.94
C GLY A 74 -9.37 -23.56 -3.80
N GLY A 75 -8.62 -23.34 -2.72
CA GLY A 75 -9.01 -22.43 -1.65
C GLY A 75 -9.09 -20.97 -2.11
N PRO A 76 -9.61 -20.07 -1.24
CA PRO A 76 -9.92 -18.70 -1.64
C PRO A 76 -8.67 -17.89 -1.97
N ALA A 77 -8.78 -17.09 -3.04
CA ALA A 77 -7.87 -16.00 -3.33
C ALA A 77 -8.05 -14.85 -2.31
N GLU A 78 -7.10 -13.92 -2.29
CA GLU A 78 -7.26 -12.67 -1.54
C GLU A 78 -8.46 -11.88 -2.09
N THR A 79 -9.20 -11.25 -1.19
CA THR A 79 -10.34 -10.40 -1.53
C THR A 79 -10.20 -9.05 -0.84
N ALA A 80 -10.86 -8.04 -1.41
CA ALA A 80 -10.88 -6.72 -0.82
C ALA A 80 -11.53 -6.75 0.58
N PRO A 81 -11.00 -5.99 1.56
CA PRO A 81 -11.65 -5.85 2.85
C PRO A 81 -13.01 -5.15 2.71
N ALA A 82 -13.89 -5.34 3.68
CA ALA A 82 -15.22 -4.70 3.69
C ALA A 82 -15.17 -3.15 3.75
N VAL A 83 -14.03 -2.58 4.19
CA VAL A 83 -13.85 -1.14 4.35
C VAL A 83 -12.57 -0.70 3.67
N ASN A 84 -12.68 0.24 2.74
CA ASN A 84 -11.49 0.87 2.18
C ASN A 84 -10.88 1.83 3.21
N THR A 85 -9.57 1.75 3.38
CA THR A 85 -8.83 2.57 4.34
C THR A 85 -7.58 3.16 3.71
N VAL A 86 -7.22 4.35 4.17
CA VAL A 86 -5.97 5.04 3.90
C VAL A 86 -5.32 5.32 5.24
N VAL A 87 -4.30 4.55 5.61
CA VAL A 87 -3.51 4.77 6.82
C VAL A 87 -2.41 5.78 6.53
N VAL A 88 -2.39 6.88 7.29
CA VAL A 88 -1.32 7.89 7.22
C VAL A 88 -0.19 7.48 8.16
N SER A 89 0.88 6.94 7.60
CA SER A 89 2.04 6.50 8.37
C SER A 89 2.92 7.67 8.78
N HIS A 90 3.40 7.68 10.02
CA HIS A 90 4.37 8.66 10.52
C HIS A 90 5.63 8.69 9.63
N ASP A 91 6.05 9.87 9.19
CA ASP A 91 7.21 10.08 8.30
C ASP A 91 7.21 9.23 7.02
N GLY A 92 6.07 8.63 6.68
CA GLY A 92 5.99 7.51 5.75
C GLY A 92 4.89 7.65 4.70
N PRO A 93 4.66 6.57 3.94
CA PRO A 93 3.68 6.56 2.86
C PRO A 93 2.23 6.61 3.35
N LEU A 94 1.31 6.65 2.40
CA LEU A 94 -0.09 6.27 2.60
C LEU A 94 -0.21 4.76 2.37
N TYR A 95 -0.66 4.00 3.37
CA TYR A 95 -0.99 2.59 3.17
C TYR A 95 -2.47 2.46 2.86
N LEU A 96 -2.79 1.96 1.68
CA LEU A 96 -4.15 1.72 1.22
C LEU A 96 -4.48 0.25 1.42
N SER A 97 -5.72 -0.01 1.85
CA SER A 97 -6.32 -1.35 1.91
C SER A 97 -7.78 -1.25 1.46
N GLY A 98 -8.19 -1.99 0.44
CA GLY A 98 -9.51 -1.81 -0.18
C GLY A 98 -9.72 -2.59 -1.49
N ASP A 99 -10.77 -2.30 -2.25
CA ASP A 99 -10.92 -2.71 -3.65
C ASP A 99 -10.31 -1.63 -4.55
N LEU A 100 -9.01 -1.69 -4.77
CA LEU A 100 -8.23 -0.59 -5.32
C LEU A 100 -8.21 -0.63 -6.85
N LYS A 101 -8.36 0.55 -7.48
CA LYS A 101 -8.13 0.79 -8.91
C LYS A 101 -7.15 1.96 -9.02
N ILE A 102 -5.85 1.65 -9.15
CA ILE A 102 -4.77 2.64 -9.11
C ILE A 102 -4.29 2.93 -10.53
N ASP A 103 -4.40 4.17 -10.96
CA ASP A 103 -3.79 4.64 -12.21
C ASP A 103 -2.25 4.50 -12.17
N GLY A 104 -1.70 3.92 -13.22
CA GLY A 104 -0.26 3.63 -13.35
C GLY A 104 0.19 2.31 -12.72
N ALA A 105 -0.71 1.50 -12.16
CA ALA A 105 -0.41 0.12 -11.78
C ALA A 105 -0.25 -0.75 -13.04
N ALA A 106 0.79 -1.58 -13.09
CA ALA A 106 0.93 -2.56 -14.17
C ALA A 106 0.01 -3.77 -13.95
N ASP A 107 -0.48 -4.38 -15.03
CA ASP A 107 -1.43 -5.52 -14.97
C ASP A 107 -0.90 -6.71 -14.14
N ASN A 108 0.43 -6.86 -14.04
CA ASN A 108 1.08 -7.92 -13.28
C ASN A 108 1.40 -7.56 -11.82
N MET A 109 0.84 -6.47 -11.29
CA MET A 109 0.96 -6.05 -9.89
C MET A 109 -0.26 -6.50 -9.06
N GLU A 110 -0.58 -7.79 -9.06
CA GLU A 110 -1.85 -8.33 -8.51
C GLU A 110 -2.21 -7.81 -7.11
N GLY A 111 -1.23 -7.68 -6.20
CA GLY A 111 -1.47 -7.24 -4.83
C GLY A 111 -1.98 -5.80 -4.72
N VAL A 112 -1.74 -4.95 -5.73
CA VAL A 112 -2.23 -3.56 -5.74
C VAL A 112 -3.73 -3.45 -5.93
N ALA A 113 -4.42 -4.56 -6.29
CA ALA A 113 -5.87 -4.62 -6.26
C ALA A 113 -6.43 -4.52 -4.83
N PHE A 114 -5.61 -4.84 -3.81
CA PHE A 114 -6.06 -4.92 -2.42
C PHE A 114 -5.28 -4.03 -1.46
N ARG A 115 -3.97 -3.91 -1.66
CA ARG A 115 -3.06 -3.22 -0.73
C ARG A 115 -1.97 -2.47 -1.50
N ALA A 116 -1.68 -1.24 -1.11
CA ALA A 116 -0.62 -0.46 -1.75
C ALA A 116 0.00 0.56 -0.79
N ALA A 117 1.30 0.82 -0.95
CA ALA A 117 1.96 1.97 -0.33
C ALA A 117 2.16 3.08 -1.36
N LEU A 118 1.47 4.21 -1.19
CA LEU A 118 1.57 5.35 -2.09
C LEU A 118 2.47 6.45 -1.54
N CYS A 119 3.22 7.08 -2.43
CA CYS A 119 4.18 8.13 -2.10
C CYS A 119 3.46 9.37 -1.59
N ARG A 120 3.92 9.84 -0.42
CA ARG A 120 3.45 11.07 0.22
C ARG A 120 4.53 12.13 0.37
N CYS A 121 5.80 11.75 0.22
CA CYS A 121 6.96 12.61 0.42
C CYS A 121 7.43 13.34 -0.84
N GLY A 122 6.97 12.96 -2.03
CA GLY A 122 7.42 13.51 -3.31
C GLY A 122 8.75 12.94 -3.85
N ALA A 123 9.51 12.18 -3.06
CA ALA A 123 10.86 11.72 -3.44
C ALA A 123 10.91 10.38 -4.19
N SER A 124 9.80 9.61 -4.24
CA SER A 124 9.80 8.30 -4.88
C SER A 124 10.18 8.36 -6.36
N SER A 125 11.00 7.43 -6.82
CA SER A 125 11.31 7.20 -8.24
C SER A 125 10.26 6.34 -8.96
N ARG A 126 9.27 5.83 -8.22
CA ARG A 126 8.23 4.90 -8.70
C ARG A 126 6.82 5.42 -8.46
N LYS A 127 6.63 6.73 -8.52
CA LYS A 127 5.32 7.35 -8.31
C LYS A 127 4.28 6.68 -9.23
N PRO A 128 3.07 6.38 -8.72
CA PRO A 128 2.51 6.85 -7.45
C PRO A 128 2.95 6.02 -6.23
N PHE A 129 3.66 4.91 -6.40
CA PHE A 129 4.07 4.03 -5.32
C PHE A 129 5.23 4.60 -4.49
N CYS A 130 5.28 4.21 -3.22
CA CYS A 130 6.43 4.45 -2.36
C CYS A 130 7.54 3.45 -2.68
N ASP A 131 8.79 3.91 -2.69
CA ASP A 131 9.99 3.09 -2.88
C ASP A 131 10.96 3.16 -1.69
N GLY A 132 10.50 3.68 -0.54
CA GLY A 132 11.32 3.89 0.65
C GLY A 132 12.12 5.21 0.66
N SER A 133 12.12 5.99 -0.42
CA SER A 133 12.95 7.22 -0.50
C SER A 133 12.62 8.29 0.54
N HIS A 134 11.49 8.19 1.26
CA HIS A 134 11.11 9.13 2.32
C HIS A 134 12.13 9.20 3.46
N GLU A 135 12.80 8.09 3.78
CA GLU A 135 13.85 8.07 4.81
C GLU A 135 15.05 8.93 4.40
N LYS A 136 15.60 8.67 3.21
CA LYS A 136 16.75 9.42 2.66
C LYS A 136 16.40 10.87 2.36
N ALA A 137 15.17 11.14 1.97
CA ALA A 137 14.68 12.50 1.77
C ALA A 137 14.43 13.26 3.09
N GLY A 138 14.51 12.60 4.25
CA GLY A 138 14.25 13.22 5.54
C GLY A 138 12.82 13.72 5.68
N PHE A 139 11.85 13.03 5.07
CA PHE A 139 10.44 13.44 5.13
C PHE A 139 9.95 13.41 6.58
N ARG A 140 9.38 14.54 7.03
CA ARG A 140 8.83 14.70 8.39
C ARG A 140 7.36 15.07 8.32
N ASP A 141 6.52 14.21 8.89
CA ASP A 141 5.11 14.47 9.09
C ASP A 141 4.54 13.52 10.15
N SER A 142 3.81 14.08 11.12
CA SER A 142 3.28 13.31 12.24
C SER A 142 2.21 12.28 11.84
N GLY A 143 1.63 12.40 10.65
CA GLY A 143 0.46 11.62 10.24
C GLY A 143 -0.85 12.12 10.86
N ALA A 144 -0.84 13.31 11.47
CA ALA A 144 -2.06 13.96 11.95
C ALA A 144 -2.98 14.34 10.78
N VAL A 145 -4.28 14.25 11.02
CA VAL A 145 -5.32 14.62 10.05
C VAL A 145 -6.10 15.77 10.64
N GLY A 146 -5.95 16.95 10.04
CA GLY A 146 -6.52 18.20 10.57
C GLY A 146 -7.92 18.55 10.05
N ASN A 147 -8.33 18.01 8.90
CA ASN A 147 -9.65 18.30 8.35
C ASN A 147 -10.77 17.70 9.21
N PRO A 148 -11.90 18.41 9.38
CA PRO A 148 -13.06 17.83 10.01
C PRO A 148 -13.57 16.63 9.20
N ASP A 149 -14.05 15.61 9.90
CA ASP A 149 -14.71 14.46 9.29
C ASP A 149 -16.09 14.90 8.77
N PRO A 150 -16.34 14.82 7.45
CA PRO A 150 -17.65 15.17 6.90
C PRO A 150 -18.71 14.11 7.24
N GLY A 151 -18.30 12.92 7.70
CA GLY A 151 -19.19 11.84 8.08
C GLY A 151 -19.72 11.07 6.87
N ASN A 152 -19.14 9.91 6.60
CA ASN A 152 -19.68 8.94 5.65
C ASN A 152 -19.87 7.58 6.33
N SER A 153 -21.11 7.08 6.32
CA SER A 153 -21.45 5.77 6.87
C SER A 153 -21.31 4.64 5.85
N GLU A 154 -21.26 4.96 4.56
CA GLU A 154 -21.08 3.98 3.49
C GLU A 154 -19.67 3.38 3.50
N GLN A 155 -19.58 2.10 3.13
CA GLN A 155 -18.36 1.29 3.21
C GLN A 155 -18.22 0.39 1.98
N GLY A 156 -16.98 -0.01 1.68
CA GLY A 156 -16.66 -0.93 0.60
C GLY A 156 -16.82 -0.34 -0.80
N GLY A 157 -16.92 -1.22 -1.79
CA GLY A 157 -16.93 -0.86 -3.21
C GLY A 157 -15.56 -0.43 -3.73
N ALA A 158 -15.47 -0.25 -5.05
CA ALA A 158 -14.25 0.15 -5.71
C ALA A 158 -13.76 1.53 -5.23
N LEU A 159 -12.46 1.63 -4.99
CA LEU A 159 -11.74 2.86 -4.67
C LEU A 159 -10.82 3.20 -5.84
N ALA A 160 -11.18 4.22 -6.61
CA ALA A 160 -10.35 4.74 -7.69
C ALA A 160 -9.30 5.71 -7.13
N ILE A 161 -8.06 5.56 -7.57
CA ILE A 161 -6.93 6.41 -7.23
C ILE A 161 -6.27 6.89 -8.52
N ASP A 162 -6.61 8.12 -8.91
CA ASP A 162 -6.06 8.76 -10.11
C ASP A 162 -4.87 9.65 -9.76
N ARG A 163 -3.95 9.81 -10.72
CA ARG A 163 -2.83 10.76 -10.59
C ARG A 163 -3.18 12.06 -11.30
N ALA A 164 -3.19 13.15 -10.56
CA ALA A 164 -3.13 14.46 -11.20
C ALA A 164 -1.69 14.74 -11.64
N GLU A 165 -1.51 15.09 -12.91
CA GLU A 165 -0.23 15.54 -13.46
C GLU A 165 0.36 16.65 -12.57
N ASN A 166 1.63 16.48 -12.17
CA ASN A 166 2.35 17.42 -11.29
C ASN A 166 1.60 17.73 -9.98
N GLY A 167 0.73 16.81 -9.56
CA GLY A 167 -0.33 17.08 -8.59
C GLY A 167 -0.60 15.95 -7.60
N PRO A 168 -1.71 16.07 -6.85
CA PRO A 168 -2.10 15.11 -5.82
C PRO A 168 -2.57 13.76 -6.38
N LEU A 169 -2.77 12.81 -5.46
CA LEU A 169 -3.59 11.63 -5.71
C LEU A 169 -5.06 12.01 -5.55
N LEU A 170 -5.91 11.67 -6.52
CA LEU A 170 -7.35 11.88 -6.45
C LEU A 170 -8.01 10.56 -6.07
N VAL A 171 -8.53 10.48 -4.86
CA VAL A 171 -9.18 9.28 -4.33
C VAL A 171 -10.70 9.45 -4.44
N ASN A 172 -11.37 8.52 -5.11
CA ASN A 172 -12.82 8.51 -5.32
C ASN A 172 -13.42 7.13 -4.97
N GLY A 173 -14.50 7.10 -4.20
CA GLY A 173 -15.13 5.89 -3.65
C GLY A 173 -15.22 5.97 -2.12
N ASN A 174 -15.91 5.03 -1.46
CA ASN A 174 -16.10 5.08 -0.01
C ASN A 174 -14.83 4.69 0.74
N PHE A 175 -14.23 5.57 1.54
CA PHE A 175 -13.05 5.23 2.34
C PHE A 175 -12.95 6.00 3.66
N ARG A 176 -12.08 5.50 4.54
CA ARG A 176 -11.70 6.14 5.80
C ARG A 176 -10.21 6.47 5.80
N ILE A 177 -9.86 7.66 6.29
CA ILE A 177 -8.48 7.98 6.64
C ILE A 177 -8.26 7.60 8.10
N VAL A 178 -7.24 6.78 8.31
CA VAL A 178 -6.86 6.23 9.61
C VAL A 178 -5.48 6.78 9.96
N THR A 179 -5.31 7.24 11.20
CA THR A 179 -3.99 7.66 11.69
C THR A 179 -3.10 6.44 11.94
N GLY A 180 -1.78 6.64 12.05
CA GLY A 180 -0.85 5.55 12.41
C GLY A 180 -1.16 4.81 13.71
N HIS A 181 -1.97 5.39 14.61
CA HIS A 181 -2.43 4.76 15.85
C HIS A 181 -3.80 4.05 15.73
N GLY A 182 -4.34 3.91 14.52
CA GLY A 182 -5.60 3.19 14.28
C GLY A 182 -6.87 4.02 14.48
N ARG A 183 -6.77 5.30 14.88
CA ARG A 183 -7.94 6.18 14.98
C ARG A 183 -8.45 6.56 13.58
N VAL A 184 -9.72 6.31 13.30
CA VAL A 184 -10.43 6.88 12.15
C VAL A 184 -10.54 8.39 12.36
N ALA A 185 -9.95 9.18 11.47
CA ALA A 185 -9.90 10.63 11.59
C ALA A 185 -10.72 11.37 10.52
N TRP A 186 -11.10 10.68 9.44
CA TRP A 186 -11.92 11.23 8.38
C TRP A 186 -12.61 10.10 7.62
N SER A 187 -13.83 10.33 7.16
CA SER A 187 -14.61 9.40 6.34
C SER A 187 -15.29 10.16 5.21
N GLY A 188 -15.27 9.65 3.99
CA GLY A 188 -15.84 10.36 2.85
C GLY A 188 -15.72 9.58 1.55
N THR A 189 -16.12 10.24 0.47
CA THR A 189 -16.20 9.62 -0.87
C THR A 189 -15.17 10.18 -1.85
N LYS A 190 -14.55 11.32 -1.50
CA LYS A 190 -13.62 12.04 -2.37
C LYS A 190 -12.59 12.83 -1.57
N ALA A 191 -11.32 12.68 -1.90
CA ALA A 191 -10.26 13.56 -1.40
C ALA A 191 -9.11 13.71 -2.41
N ALA A 192 -8.45 14.86 -2.36
CA ALA A 192 -7.15 15.05 -2.99
C ALA A 192 -6.06 14.88 -1.92
N LEU A 193 -5.23 13.83 -2.02
CA LEU A 193 -4.17 13.53 -1.08
C LEU A 193 -2.81 14.03 -1.59
N CYS A 194 -2.03 14.64 -0.70
CA CYS A 194 -0.72 15.21 -1.03
C CYS A 194 0.25 14.11 -1.47
N ARG A 195 0.79 14.28 -2.69
CA ARG A 195 1.84 13.43 -3.27
C ARG A 195 3.21 14.10 -3.26
N CYS A 196 3.27 15.43 -3.14
CA CYS A 196 4.50 16.22 -3.27
C CYS A 196 5.30 16.38 -1.97
N GLY A 197 4.76 16.00 -0.80
CA GLY A 197 5.42 16.17 0.50
C GLY A 197 5.38 17.58 1.09
N GLN A 198 4.89 18.59 0.37
CA GLN A 198 4.99 19.99 0.79
C GLN A 198 3.70 20.65 1.28
N SER A 199 2.55 19.95 1.25
CA SER A 199 1.29 20.49 1.77
C SER A 199 1.40 20.88 3.24
N SER A 200 0.83 22.02 3.63
CA SER A 200 0.67 22.41 5.04
C SER A 200 -0.55 21.75 5.70
N ASN A 201 -1.40 21.10 4.92
CA ASN A 201 -2.62 20.43 5.37
C ASN A 201 -2.59 18.92 5.09
N LYS A 202 -1.45 18.27 5.36
CA LYS A 202 -1.31 16.82 5.17
C LYS A 202 -2.36 16.06 6.00
N PRO A 203 -2.86 14.91 5.50
CA PRO A 203 -2.50 14.23 4.25
C PRO A 203 -3.14 14.85 3.00
N PHE A 204 -3.94 15.91 3.11
CA PHE A 204 -4.64 16.52 2.00
C PHE A 204 -3.74 17.44 1.16
N CYS A 205 -4.13 17.63 -0.09
CA CYS A 205 -3.54 18.62 -0.98
C CYS A 205 -4.12 20.01 -0.69
N ASP A 206 -3.25 21.01 -0.59
CA ASP A 206 -3.59 22.43 -0.42
C ASP A 206 -3.14 23.29 -1.62
N GLY A 207 -2.75 22.66 -2.73
CA GLY A 207 -2.23 23.33 -3.93
C GLY A 207 -0.73 23.64 -3.89
N THR A 208 0.00 23.34 -2.80
CA THR A 208 1.44 23.67 -2.67
C THR A 208 2.31 23.07 -3.77
N HIS A 209 1.92 21.95 -4.36
CA HIS A 209 2.65 21.29 -5.46
C HIS A 209 2.99 22.24 -6.62
N ARG A 210 2.11 23.20 -6.95
CA ARG A 210 2.33 24.16 -8.05
C ARG A 210 3.49 25.10 -7.75
N ARG A 211 3.48 25.70 -6.54
CA ARG A 211 4.54 26.63 -6.11
C ARG A 211 5.84 25.92 -5.76
N ALA A 212 5.76 24.65 -5.39
CA ALA A 212 6.93 23.81 -5.09
C ALA A 212 7.61 23.25 -6.35
N GLY A 213 7.05 23.47 -7.54
CA GLY A 213 7.58 22.90 -8.79
C GLY A 213 7.59 21.38 -8.77
N PHE A 214 6.55 20.76 -8.19
CA PHE A 214 6.49 19.31 -8.11
C PHE A 214 6.28 18.70 -9.50
N GLU A 215 7.24 17.88 -9.94
CA GLU A 215 7.18 17.17 -11.21
C GLU A 215 6.92 15.68 -10.97
N ALA A 216 5.80 15.18 -11.49
CA ALA A 216 5.44 13.77 -11.47
C ALA A 216 4.28 13.50 -12.42
N GLU A 217 4.40 12.42 -13.18
CA GLU A 217 3.28 11.81 -13.92
C GLU A 217 2.44 10.94 -12.97
#